data_AF-A0A9D1AS69-F1
#
_entry.id   AF-A0A9D1AS69-F1
#
_cell.length_a   1.000
_cell.length_b   1.000
_cell.length_c   1.000
_cell.angle_alpha   90.00
_cell.angle_beta   90.00
_cell.angle_gamma   90.00
#
_symmetry.space_group_name_H-M   'P 1'
#
loop_
_entity.id
_entity.type
_entity.pdbx_description
1 polymer ?
#
loop_
_entity_poly.entity_id
_entity_poly.type
_entity_poly.pdbx_seq_one_letter_code
_entity_poly.pdbx_strand_id
1 'polypeptide(L)'
;MLISVLLAPHGASTWIEGVALQLLAPGGEPLSARVLLPISGDLRHPMLSTLELIAHTEPIPQGSRVSGTAWAGTDQIETTVPTDPFTELEVHMRARRRIDPDGDDRDLRLLSAEERALIAQDFPWIDEPRLPLAVGELGVVEGGPSEEEALDELIGELGIDEESAEWLKELLEEEE
;
A
#
# COMPACT_ATOMS: atom_id res chain seq x y z
N MET A 1 3.30 -21.60 -2.24
CA MET A 1 3.02 -20.94 -0.93
C MET A 1 3.52 -19.51 -0.98
N LEU A 2 2.65 -18.53 -0.71
CA LEU A 2 3.05 -17.12 -0.70
C LEU A 2 3.65 -16.72 0.66
N ILE A 3 4.79 -16.04 0.63
CA ILE A 3 5.43 -15.46 1.80
C ILE A 3 5.81 -14.01 1.54
N SER A 4 5.66 -13.18 2.57
CA SER A 4 6.11 -11.79 2.59
C SER A 4 7.33 -11.65 3.51
N VAL A 5 8.36 -10.98 3.04
CA VAL A 5 9.57 -10.63 3.80
C VAL A 5 9.64 -9.13 3.96
N LEU A 6 9.75 -8.69 5.21
CA LEU A 6 10.02 -7.30 5.54
C LEU A 6 11.47 -7.17 6.00
N LEU A 7 12.24 -6.34 5.28
CA LEU A 7 13.55 -5.89 5.72
C LEU A 7 13.40 -4.46 6.24
N ALA A 8 13.89 -4.18 7.43
CA ALA A 8 13.88 -2.85 8.01
C ALA A 8 15.26 -2.55 8.60
N PRO A 9 15.85 -1.36 8.32
CA PRO A 9 17.13 -1.00 8.90
C PRO A 9 17.00 -0.78 10.41
N HIS A 10 18.06 -1.08 11.14
CA HIS A 10 18.16 -0.74 12.54
C HIS A 10 18.96 0.55 12.69
N GLY A 11 18.24 1.69 12.71
CA GLY A 11 18.83 3.04 12.73
C GLY A 11 18.71 3.75 11.38
N ALA A 12 19.72 4.55 11.02
CA ALA A 12 19.67 5.40 9.83
C ALA A 12 19.81 4.62 8.50
N SER A 13 20.65 3.59 8.47
CA SER A 13 20.76 2.69 7.33
C SER A 13 21.44 1.37 7.72
N THR A 14 21.30 0.34 6.88
CA THR A 14 21.94 -0.97 7.07
C THR A 14 22.38 -1.52 5.72
N TRP A 15 23.67 -1.84 5.58
CA TRP A 15 24.16 -2.53 4.39
C TRP A 15 23.73 -4.00 4.39
N ILE A 16 23.24 -4.48 3.25
CA ILE A 16 22.83 -5.87 3.04
C ILE A 16 23.49 -6.37 1.77
N GLU A 17 24.10 -7.54 1.83
CA GLU A 17 24.73 -8.18 0.67
C GLU A 17 23.80 -9.15 -0.06
N GLY A 18 22.85 -9.72 0.68
CA GLY A 18 21.90 -10.66 0.12
C GLY A 18 20.84 -11.07 1.13
N VAL A 19 19.74 -11.59 0.59
CA VAL A 19 18.70 -12.25 1.36
C VAL A 19 18.30 -13.53 0.65
N ALA A 20 18.11 -14.59 1.43
CA ALA A 20 17.66 -15.87 0.94
C ALA A 20 16.50 -16.43 1.75
N LEU A 21 15.65 -17.19 1.09
CA LEU A 21 14.55 -17.91 1.70
C LEU A 21 14.57 -19.38 1.30
N GLN A 22 14.15 -20.23 2.22
CA GLN A 22 13.98 -21.65 1.94
C GLN A 22 12.88 -22.26 2.80
N LEU A 23 12.03 -23.09 2.19
CA LEU A 23 11.08 -23.92 2.91
C LEU A 23 11.78 -25.15 3.45
N LEU A 24 11.59 -25.43 4.75
CA LEU A 24 12.19 -26.55 5.46
C LEU A 24 11.10 -27.44 6.08
N ALA A 25 11.35 -28.74 6.04
CA ALA A 25 10.58 -29.75 6.76
C ALA A 25 10.75 -29.60 8.28
N PRO A 26 9.91 -30.26 9.10
CA PRO A 26 10.05 -30.24 10.56
C PRO A 26 11.46 -30.65 11.02
N GLY A 27 12.02 -31.67 10.37
CA GLY A 27 13.37 -32.17 10.60
C GLY A 27 14.51 -31.28 10.07
N GLY A 28 14.20 -30.16 9.39
CA GLY A 28 15.18 -29.22 8.84
C GLY A 28 15.65 -29.55 7.42
N GLU A 29 15.16 -30.63 6.82
CA GLU A 29 15.43 -30.96 5.41
C GLU A 29 14.79 -29.92 4.46
N PRO A 30 15.47 -29.53 3.37
CA PRO A 30 14.92 -28.57 2.43
C PRO A 30 13.77 -29.16 1.62
N LEU A 31 12.62 -28.49 1.66
CA LEU A 31 11.43 -28.82 0.86
C LEU A 31 11.28 -27.93 -0.38
N SER A 32 12.07 -26.87 -0.50
CA SER A 32 12.14 -26.04 -1.70
C SER A 32 13.58 -25.73 -2.07
N ALA A 33 13.77 -25.24 -3.31
CA ALA A 33 14.97 -24.51 -3.67
C ALA A 33 15.17 -23.31 -2.73
N ARG A 34 16.44 -22.97 -2.49
CA ARG A 34 16.81 -21.72 -1.83
C ARG A 34 16.64 -20.57 -2.81
N VAL A 35 15.73 -19.66 -2.53
CA VAL A 35 15.47 -18.49 -3.37
C VAL A 35 16.32 -17.33 -2.88
N LEU A 36 17.19 -16.81 -3.75
CA LEU A 36 17.93 -15.57 -3.50
C LEU A 36 17.10 -14.39 -3.99
N LEU A 37 16.90 -13.40 -3.12
CA LEU A 37 16.28 -12.15 -3.50
C LEU A 37 17.33 -11.24 -4.14
N PRO A 38 16.99 -10.50 -5.21
CA PRO A 38 17.90 -9.57 -5.89
C PRO A 38 18.05 -8.28 -5.07
N ILE A 39 18.46 -8.41 -3.81
CA ILE A 39 18.54 -7.34 -2.82
C ILE A 39 19.98 -7.30 -2.33
N SER A 40 20.70 -6.26 -2.73
CA SER A 40 22.03 -5.93 -2.21
C SER A 40 22.18 -4.42 -2.23
N GLY A 41 22.66 -3.81 -1.15
CA GLY A 41 22.82 -2.37 -1.07
C GLY A 41 22.62 -1.80 0.33
N ASP A 42 22.60 -0.48 0.39
CA ASP A 42 22.30 0.28 1.59
C ASP A 42 20.78 0.38 1.78
N LEU A 43 20.25 -0.32 2.77
CA LEU A 43 18.84 -0.28 3.14
C LEU A 43 18.59 0.94 4.02
N ARG A 44 17.96 1.97 3.45
CA ARG A 44 17.60 3.21 4.17
C ARG A 44 16.15 3.26 4.63
N HIS A 45 15.30 2.46 4.01
CA HIS A 45 13.87 2.41 4.30
C HIS A 45 13.40 0.96 4.37
N PRO A 46 12.30 0.66 5.09
CA PRO A 46 11.71 -0.65 5.08
C PRO A 46 11.32 -1.09 3.67
N MET A 47 11.64 -2.33 3.32
CA MET A 47 11.30 -2.93 2.04
C MET A 47 10.53 -4.22 2.25
N LEU A 48 9.34 -4.30 1.64
CA LEU A 48 8.50 -5.49 1.63
C LEU A 48 8.66 -6.19 0.28
N SER A 49 8.94 -7.48 0.31
CA SER A 49 8.96 -8.34 -0.87
C SER A 49 8.07 -9.54 -0.66
N THR A 50 7.20 -9.82 -1.63
CA THR A 50 6.32 -10.98 -1.61
C THR A 50 6.74 -11.92 -2.73
N LEU A 51 6.86 -13.20 -2.39
CA LEU A 51 7.25 -14.23 -3.35
C LEU A 51 6.55 -15.53 -3.05
N GLU A 52 6.55 -16.40 -4.05
CA GLU A 52 6.05 -17.75 -3.92
C GLU A 52 7.20 -18.74 -3.75
N LEU A 53 7.13 -19.55 -2.69
CA LEU A 53 7.96 -20.73 -2.50
C LEU A 53 7.19 -21.96 -2.99
N ILE A 54 7.80 -22.68 -3.94
CA ILE A 54 7.27 -23.91 -4.52
C ILE A 54 7.93 -25.09 -3.80
N ALA A 55 7.11 -25.95 -3.17
CA ALA A 55 7.58 -27.15 -2.50
C ALA A 55 7.83 -28.27 -3.53
N HIS A 56 8.80 -29.14 -3.26
CA HIS A 56 9.05 -30.35 -4.05
C HIS A 56 8.00 -31.44 -3.80
N THR A 57 7.26 -31.33 -2.70
CA THR A 57 6.25 -32.30 -2.27
C THR A 57 4.97 -31.57 -1.90
N GLU A 58 3.84 -32.11 -2.32
CA GLU A 58 2.52 -31.67 -1.89
C GLU A 58 1.73 -32.87 -1.33
N PRO A 59 1.04 -32.73 -0.18
CA PRO A 59 0.95 -31.53 0.66
C PRO A 59 2.23 -31.21 1.44
N ILE A 60 2.40 -29.95 1.87
CA ILE A 60 3.51 -29.54 2.75
C ILE A 60 3.31 -30.21 4.12
N PRO A 61 4.33 -30.89 4.70
CA PRO A 61 4.22 -31.55 6.00
C PRO A 61 3.90 -30.58 7.15
N GLN A 62 3.07 -31.00 8.09
CA GLN A 62 2.79 -30.22 9.30
C GLN A 62 4.07 -30.01 10.12
N GLY A 63 4.24 -28.82 10.69
CA GLY A 63 5.45 -28.41 11.42
C GLY A 63 6.56 -27.88 10.52
N SER A 64 6.30 -27.73 9.22
CA SER A 64 7.23 -27.09 8.29
C SER A 64 7.38 -25.60 8.60
N ARG A 65 8.52 -25.03 8.18
CA ARG A 65 8.87 -23.64 8.44
C ARG A 65 9.57 -23.03 7.25
N VAL A 66 9.40 -21.73 7.04
CA VAL A 66 10.28 -20.97 6.15
C VAL A 66 11.42 -20.41 6.97
N SER A 67 12.64 -20.60 6.47
CA SER A 67 13.84 -19.97 6.99
C SER A 67 14.24 -18.83 6.06
N GLY A 68 14.46 -17.65 6.63
CA GLY A 68 15.07 -16.51 5.98
C GLY A 68 16.46 -16.25 6.52
N THR A 69 17.40 -15.95 5.63
CA THR A 69 18.77 -15.59 5.97
C THR A 69 19.13 -14.29 5.28
N ALA A 70 19.68 -13.33 6.02
CA ALA A 70 20.24 -12.10 5.48
C ALA A 70 21.73 -12.01 5.84
N TRP A 71 22.53 -11.45 4.94
CA TRP A 71 23.98 -11.29 5.11
C TRP A 71 24.40 -9.83 5.03
N ALA A 72 25.36 -9.45 5.87
CA ALA A 72 26.02 -8.15 5.86
C ALA A 72 27.49 -8.32 6.29
N GLY A 73 28.42 -8.35 5.33
CA GLY A 73 29.82 -8.63 5.61
C GLY A 73 30.02 -10.01 6.23
N THR A 74 30.51 -10.05 7.47
CA THR A 74 30.69 -11.30 8.22
C THR A 74 29.46 -11.71 9.02
N ASP A 75 28.45 -10.83 9.11
CA ASP A 75 27.28 -11.06 9.93
C ASP A 75 26.19 -11.78 9.13
N GLN A 76 25.54 -12.73 9.82
CA GLN A 76 24.41 -13.47 9.28
C GLN A 76 23.26 -13.42 10.29
N ILE A 77 22.08 -13.01 9.82
CA ILE A 77 20.85 -13.00 10.60
C ILE A 77 19.92 -14.05 10.02
N GLU A 78 19.40 -14.92 10.88
CA GLU A 78 18.41 -15.94 10.52
C GLU A 78 17.08 -15.68 11.22
N THR A 79 16.01 -15.94 10.50
CA THR A 79 14.64 -15.87 11.02
C THR A 79 13.83 -17.05 10.50
N THR A 80 12.83 -17.48 11.26
CA THR A 80 11.96 -18.58 10.86
C THR A 80 10.50 -18.26 11.12
N VAL A 81 9.61 -18.65 10.21
CA VAL A 81 8.15 -18.55 10.38
C VAL A 81 7.51 -19.91 10.11
N PRO A 82 6.57 -20.38 10.95
CA PRO A 82 5.86 -21.64 10.69
C PRO A 82 4.97 -21.52 9.44
N THR A 83 4.77 -22.63 8.73
CA THR A 83 3.83 -22.71 7.60
C THR A 83 2.45 -23.19 7.99
N ASP A 84 2.33 -23.80 9.18
CA ASP A 84 1.04 -24.27 9.67
C ASP A 84 0.10 -23.08 9.87
N PRO A 85 -1.17 -23.18 9.44
CA PRO A 85 -2.15 -22.16 9.73
C PRO A 85 -2.22 -21.97 11.24
N PHE A 86 -2.02 -20.74 11.70
CA PHE A 86 -2.20 -20.40 13.10
C PHE A 86 -3.60 -20.83 13.52
N THR A 87 -3.70 -21.54 14.64
CA THR A 87 -4.97 -21.55 15.38
C THR A 87 -5.11 -20.13 15.89
N GLU A 88 -5.93 -19.32 15.23
CA GLU A 88 -6.35 -18.04 15.80
C GLU A 88 -6.95 -18.37 17.17
N LEU A 89 -6.24 -17.98 18.23
CA LEU A 89 -6.90 -17.77 19.50
C LEU A 89 -7.89 -16.64 19.23
N GLU A 90 -9.17 -16.99 19.05
CA GLU A 90 -10.34 -16.09 19.05
C GLU A 90 -10.54 -15.42 20.43
N VAL A 91 -9.46 -14.97 21.05
CA VAL A 91 -9.50 -14.05 22.18
C VAL A 91 -8.90 -12.78 21.61
N HIS A 92 -9.70 -11.71 21.63
CA HIS A 92 -9.43 -10.36 21.14
C HIS A 92 -8.04 -9.78 21.51
N MET A 93 -6.96 -10.38 21.01
CA MET A 93 -5.65 -9.80 20.98
C MET A 93 -5.58 -9.05 19.67
N ARG A 94 -5.94 -7.76 19.73
CA ARG A 94 -5.42 -6.76 18.79
C ARG A 94 -3.90 -6.74 18.91
N ALA A 95 -3.23 -7.73 18.34
CA ALA A 95 -1.79 -7.78 18.20
C ALA A 95 -1.42 -7.37 16.77
N ARG A 96 -1.83 -6.15 16.39
CA ARG A 96 -1.12 -5.44 15.32
C ARG A 96 0.12 -4.88 15.99
N ARG A 97 1.17 -5.70 16.11
CA ARG A 97 2.49 -5.18 16.45
C ARG A 97 2.92 -4.34 15.25
N ARG A 98 2.53 -3.07 15.26
CA ARG A 98 3.15 -2.02 14.47
C ARG A 98 4.63 -2.10 14.85
N ILE A 99 5.45 -2.54 13.92
CA ILE A 99 6.87 -2.25 14.00
C ILE A 99 6.91 -0.74 13.77
N ASP A 100 6.77 0.03 14.84
CA ASP A 100 7.26 1.42 14.83
C ASP A 100 8.78 1.29 14.91
N PRO A 101 9.51 1.65 13.85
CA PRO A 101 10.93 1.86 13.97
C PRO A 101 11.07 3.20 14.70
N ASP A 102 11.08 3.13 16.02
CA ASP A 102 11.20 4.25 16.95
C ASP A 102 10.05 5.28 16.90
N GLY A 103 9.47 5.49 18.09
CA GLY A 103 8.50 6.53 18.33
C GLY A 103 9.12 7.89 18.07
N ASP A 104 8.69 8.50 16.99
CA ASP A 104 8.70 9.93 16.82
C ASP A 104 7.52 10.18 15.88
N ASP A 105 6.43 10.74 16.41
CA ASP A 105 5.46 11.48 15.61
C ASP A 105 6.23 12.63 14.94
N ARG A 106 7.10 12.31 13.97
CA ARG A 106 7.61 13.30 13.05
C ARG A 106 6.43 13.63 12.19
N ASP A 107 5.74 14.68 12.61
CA ASP A 107 4.79 15.43 11.80
C ASP A 107 5.25 15.32 10.35
N LEU A 108 4.45 14.66 9.52
CA LEU A 108 4.70 14.53 8.09
C LEU A 108 4.71 15.95 7.51
N ARG A 109 5.88 16.60 7.55
CA ARG A 109 6.05 17.95 7.08
C ARG A 109 6.13 17.91 5.57
N LEU A 110 5.26 18.67 4.93
CA LEU A 110 5.32 18.90 3.49
C LEU A 110 6.74 19.38 3.13
N LEU A 111 7.34 18.71 2.14
CA LEU A 111 8.63 19.13 1.59
C LEU A 111 8.51 20.54 1.04
N SER A 112 9.51 21.38 1.30
CA SER A 112 9.64 22.66 0.63
C SER A 112 9.90 22.46 -0.88
N ALA A 113 9.63 23.48 -1.68
CA ALA A 113 9.89 23.44 -3.12
C ALA A 113 11.38 23.17 -3.45
N GLU A 114 12.30 23.67 -2.62
CA GLU A 114 13.74 23.46 -2.77
C GLU A 114 14.13 22.00 -2.47
N GLU A 115 13.60 21.42 -1.40
CA GLU A 115 13.83 20.00 -1.06
C GLU A 115 13.23 19.06 -2.11
N ARG A 116 12.04 19.40 -2.63
CA ARG A 116 11.40 18.65 -3.71
C ARG A 116 12.23 18.67 -4.99
N ALA A 117 12.79 19.83 -5.35
CA ALA A 117 13.65 19.97 -6.54
C ALA A 117 14.99 19.22 -6.40
N LEU A 118 15.53 19.09 -5.18
CA LEU A 118 16.71 18.26 -4.92
C LEU A 118 16.40 16.77 -5.10
N ILE A 119 15.28 16.31 -4.54
CA ILE A 119 14.85 14.91 -4.63
C ILE A 119 14.43 14.53 -6.06
N ALA A 120 13.84 15.47 -6.81
CA ALA A 120 13.43 15.27 -8.20
C ALA A 120 14.61 15.00 -9.16
N GLN A 121 15.84 15.39 -8.80
CA GLN A 121 17.04 15.06 -9.59
C GLN A 121 17.33 13.56 -9.60
N ASP A 122 17.09 12.89 -8.47
CA ASP A 122 17.30 11.45 -8.31
C ASP A 122 16.03 10.65 -8.66
N PHE A 123 14.86 11.26 -8.54
CA PHE A 123 13.56 10.63 -8.72
C PHE A 123 12.61 11.52 -9.55
N PRO A 124 12.72 11.51 -10.89
CA PRO A 124 11.98 12.44 -11.76
C PRO A 124 10.45 12.39 -11.61
N TRP A 125 9.89 11.25 -11.20
CA TRP A 125 8.46 11.06 -10.96
C TRP A 125 7.93 11.79 -9.71
N ILE A 126 8.80 12.38 -8.88
CA ILE A 126 8.42 13.22 -7.74
C ILE A 126 8.03 14.64 -8.18
N ASP A 127 8.50 15.06 -9.35
CA ASP A 127 8.11 16.34 -9.97
C ASP A 127 6.85 16.20 -10.84
N GLU A 128 6.45 14.97 -11.19
CA GLU A 128 5.18 14.73 -11.84
C GLU A 128 4.02 15.06 -10.89
N PRO A 129 3.11 15.99 -11.24
CA PRO A 129 1.94 16.26 -10.44
C PRO A 129 1.01 15.05 -10.50
N ARG A 130 1.03 14.21 -9.46
CA ARG A 130 -0.08 13.28 -9.21
C ARG A 130 -1.20 14.04 -8.53
N LEU A 131 -2.05 14.65 -9.36
CA LEU A 131 -3.37 15.09 -8.90
C LEU A 131 -4.12 13.84 -8.40
N PRO A 132 -4.59 13.81 -7.14
CA PRO A 132 -5.68 12.89 -6.82
C PRO A 132 -6.85 13.28 -7.72
N LEU A 133 -7.29 12.34 -8.55
CA LEU A 133 -8.50 12.53 -9.33
C LEU A 133 -9.68 12.59 -8.35
N ALA A 134 -10.21 13.82 -8.23
CA ALA A 134 -11.48 14.24 -7.65
C ALA A 134 -11.50 14.36 -6.10
N VAL A 135 -12.09 15.39 -5.45
CA VAL A 135 -13.11 16.38 -5.81
C VAL A 135 -12.91 17.62 -4.92
N GLY A 136 -13.02 18.85 -5.46
CA GLY A 136 -13.29 20.03 -4.63
C GLY A 136 -12.53 21.31 -5.01
N GLU A 137 -12.86 21.90 -6.16
CA GLU A 137 -13.12 23.35 -6.33
C GLU A 137 -13.46 23.56 -7.81
N LEU A 138 -14.75 23.38 -8.10
CA LEU A 138 -15.38 23.76 -9.36
C LEU A 138 -15.31 25.28 -9.50
N GLY A 139 -14.34 25.79 -10.25
CA GLY A 139 -14.44 27.11 -10.85
C GLY A 139 -15.52 27.04 -11.94
N VAL A 140 -16.59 27.80 -11.76
CA VAL A 140 -17.66 28.00 -12.75
C VAL A 140 -17.02 28.53 -14.04
N VAL A 141 -17.04 27.71 -15.10
CA VAL A 141 -16.72 28.17 -16.45
C VAL A 141 -18.03 28.70 -17.04
N GLU A 142 -18.10 30.02 -17.21
CA GLU A 142 -19.16 30.67 -17.98
C GLU A 142 -19.27 30.02 -19.36
N GLY A 143 -20.42 29.40 -19.65
CA GLY A 143 -20.70 28.82 -20.97
C GLY A 143 -21.55 27.55 -20.98
N GLY A 144 -22.35 27.28 -19.95
CA GLY A 144 -23.42 26.27 -19.99
C GLY A 144 -24.73 26.86 -20.54
N PRO A 145 -25.67 26.03 -21.03
CA PRO A 145 -27.03 26.48 -21.35
C PRO A 145 -27.62 27.23 -20.15
N SER A 146 -28.49 28.22 -20.39
CA SER A 146 -29.07 29.00 -19.30
C SER A 146 -29.73 28.08 -18.27
N GLU A 147 -29.74 28.47 -16.99
CA GLU A 147 -30.26 27.64 -15.90
C GLU A 147 -31.68 27.13 -16.17
N GLU A 148 -32.50 27.91 -16.89
CA GLU A 148 -33.83 27.50 -17.37
C GLU A 148 -33.79 26.30 -18.34
N GLU A 149 -32.86 26.26 -19.30
CA GLU A 149 -32.75 25.17 -20.28
C GLU A 149 -32.22 23.87 -19.65
N ALA A 150 -31.30 24.00 -18.69
CA ALA A 150 -30.76 22.85 -17.96
C ALA A 150 -31.79 22.23 -17.01
N LEU A 151 -32.67 23.05 -16.43
CA LEU A 151 -33.72 22.60 -15.53
C LEU A 151 -34.86 21.90 -16.29
N ASP A 152 -35.22 22.40 -17.48
CA ASP A 152 -36.22 21.77 -18.36
C ASP A 152 -35.79 20.39 -18.87
N GLU A 153 -34.51 20.24 -19.20
CA GLU A 153 -33.94 18.95 -19.60
C GLU A 153 -33.97 17.95 -18.44
N LEU A 154 -33.61 18.38 -17.23
CA LEU A 154 -33.63 17.53 -16.03
C LEU A 154 -35.04 17.09 -15.63
N ILE A 155 -36.03 17.99 -15.71
CA ILE A 155 -37.44 17.68 -15.42
C ILE A 155 -38.00 16.68 -16.44
N GLY A 156 -37.65 16.85 -17.72
CA GLY A 156 -38.03 15.92 -18.79
C GLY A 156 -37.44 14.52 -18.60
N GLU A 157 -36.19 14.41 -18.14
CA GLU A 157 -35.55 13.12 -17.84
C GLU A 157 -36.14 12.43 -16.60
N LEU A 158 -36.60 13.20 -15.61
CA LEU A 158 -37.23 12.68 -14.39
C LEU A 158 -38.69 12.27 -14.59
N GLY A 159 -39.32 12.63 -15.72
CA GLY A 159 -40.67 12.22 -16.08
C GLY A 159 -41.76 12.82 -15.20
N ILE A 160 -41.52 14.03 -14.68
CA ILE A 160 -42.44 14.77 -13.81
C ILE A 160 -43.55 15.37 -14.67
N ASP A 161 -44.79 15.37 -14.18
CA ASP A 161 -45.92 16.01 -14.86
C ASP A 161 -45.81 17.55 -14.84
N GLU A 162 -46.45 18.19 -15.82
CA GLU A 162 -46.32 19.63 -16.10
C GLU A 162 -46.72 20.51 -14.90
N GLU A 163 -47.73 20.10 -14.12
CA GLU A 163 -48.18 20.82 -12.92
C GLU A 163 -47.14 20.77 -11.79
N SER A 164 -46.52 19.61 -11.58
CA SER A 164 -45.48 19.41 -10.58
C SER A 164 -44.14 20.06 -10.97
N ALA A 165 -43.86 20.17 -12.27
CA ALA A 165 -42.69 20.85 -12.81
C ALA A 165 -42.73 22.36 -12.57
N GLU A 166 -43.88 23.02 -12.81
CA GLU A 166 -44.02 24.46 -12.57
C GLU A 166 -43.88 24.82 -11.09
N TRP A 167 -44.44 24.00 -10.18
CA TRP A 167 -44.26 24.21 -8.74
C TRP A 167 -42.79 24.13 -8.30
N LEU A 168 -42.00 23.22 -8.89
CA LEU A 168 -40.58 23.03 -8.58
C LEU A 168 -39.73 24.22 -9.03
N LYS A 169 -40.08 24.83 -10.16
CA LYS A 169 -39.42 26.05 -10.65
C LYS A 169 -39.71 27.23 -9.73
N GLU A 170 -40.98 27.42 -9.35
CA GLU A 170 -41.39 28.50 -8.44
C GLU A 170 -40.69 28.39 -7.07
N LEU A 171 -40.49 27.17 -6.56
CA LEU A 171 -39.77 26.94 -5.30
C LEU A 171 -38.28 27.30 -5.36
N LEU A 172 -37.64 27.09 -6.52
CA LEU A 172 -36.21 27.37 -6.72
C LEU A 172 -35.96 28.86 -6.99
N GLU A 173 -36.93 29.58 -7.55
CA GLU A 173 -36.86 31.04 -7.71
C GLU A 173 -37.12 31.80 -6.40
N GLU A 174 -37.84 31.23 -5.43
CA GLU A 174 -38.08 31.87 -4.12
C GLU A 174 -36.86 31.89 -3.17
N GLU A 175 -35.77 31.17 -3.48
CA GLU A 175 -34.55 31.10 -2.65
C GLU A 175 -33.42 32.09 -3.04
N GLU A 176 -33.67 33.05 -3.94
CA GLU A 176 -32.79 34.23 -4.19
C GLU A 176 -33.17 35.48 -3.37
#